data_AF-A0A3S3RQ77-F1
#
_entry.id   AF-A0A3S3RQ77-F1
#
_cell.length_a   1.000
_cell.length_b   1.000
_cell.length_c   1.000
_cell.angle_alpha   90.00
_cell.angle_beta   90.00
_cell.angle_gamma   90.00
#
_symmetry.space_group_name_H-M   'P 1'
#
loop_
_entity.id
_entity.type
_entity.pdbx_description
1 polymer ?
#
loop_
_entity_poly.entity_id
_entity_poly.type
_entity_poly.pdbx_seq_one_letter_code
_entity_poly.pdbx_strand_id
1 'polypeptide(L)'
;MHPVTAHGFNIGLSSQKQLARGIMTACRDGRNVGDPDMLHIYERRLRLSAAPLYHATNILIGLYSRDHLAARLARHLGLRFAQHVPLVRHGISAELQR
;
A
#
# COMPACT_ATOMS: atom_id res chain seq x y z
N MET A 1 6.61 1.05 -7.76
CA MET A 1 5.14 1.24 -7.86
C MET A 1 4.85 1.76 -9.24
N HIS A 2 3.86 1.19 -9.92
CA HIS A 2 3.39 1.75 -11.19
C HIS A 2 2.48 2.95 -10.90
N PRO A 3 2.60 4.07 -11.63
CA PRO A 3 1.86 5.30 -11.35
C PRO A 3 0.42 5.19 -11.88
N VAL A 4 -0.38 4.30 -11.30
CA VAL A 4 -1.80 4.15 -11.71
C VAL A 4 -2.72 5.03 -10.85
N THR A 5 -2.25 5.46 -9.67
CA THR A 5 -3.00 6.31 -8.74
C THR A 5 -2.02 7.22 -8.02
N ALA A 6 -2.41 8.46 -7.68
CA ALA A 6 -1.59 9.41 -6.88
C ALA A 6 -1.25 8.91 -5.46
N HIS A 7 -1.50 7.64 -5.17
CA HIS A 7 -1.30 6.98 -3.90
C HIS A 7 0.18 6.94 -3.48
N GLY A 8 1.12 6.83 -4.43
CA GLY A 8 2.56 6.92 -4.12
C GLY A 8 2.94 8.28 -3.50
N PHE A 9 2.31 9.36 -3.96
CA PHE A 9 2.48 10.70 -3.41
C PHE A 9 1.87 10.82 -2.00
N ASN A 10 0.65 10.29 -1.80
CA ASN A 10 0.00 10.29 -0.49
C ASN A 10 0.74 9.45 0.55
N ILE A 11 1.26 8.28 0.17
CA ILE A 11 2.17 7.48 1.01
C ILE A 11 3.40 8.31 1.37
N GLY A 12 4.02 8.98 0.38
CA GLY A 12 5.19 9.82 0.58
C GLY A 12 4.95 10.93 1.61
N LEU A 13 3.88 11.71 1.47
CA LEU A 13 3.51 12.78 2.41
C LEU A 13 3.23 12.25 3.82
N SER A 14 2.48 11.14 3.93
CA SER A 14 2.21 10.50 5.22
C SER A 14 3.49 10.02 5.89
N SER A 15 4.41 9.45 5.11
CA SER A 15 5.71 8.97 5.56
C SER A 15 6.58 10.11 6.08
N GLN A 16 6.68 11.21 5.32
CA GLN A 16 7.43 12.40 5.74
C GLN A 16 6.91 12.97 7.05
N LYS A 17 5.57 13.07 7.21
CA LYS A 17 4.95 13.52 8.46
C LYS A 17 5.30 12.61 9.65
N GLN A 18 5.33 11.30 9.45
CA GLN A 18 5.70 10.34 10.49
C GLN A 18 7.18 10.47 10.87
N LEU A 19 8.07 10.57 9.88
CA LEU A 19 9.50 10.75 10.11
C LEU A 19 9.80 12.06 10.85
N ALA A 20 9.18 13.16 10.41
CA ALA A 20 9.35 14.48 11.04
C ALA A 20 8.95 14.47 12.52
N ARG A 21 7.85 13.79 12.88
CA ARG A 21 7.44 13.61 14.28
C ARG A 21 8.48 12.82 15.09
N GLY A 22 9.04 11.77 14.51
CA GLY A 22 10.10 10.98 15.13
C GLY A 22 11.35 11.82 15.41
N ILE A 23 11.79 12.58 14.41
CA ILE A 23 12.93 13.50 14.53
C ILE A 23 12.68 14.57 15.60
N MET A 24 11.53 15.25 15.56
CA MET A 24 11.19 16.27 16.56
C MET A 24 11.16 15.70 17.99
N THR A 25 10.67 14.47 18.15
CA THR A 25 10.65 13.78 19.44
C THR A 25 12.07 13.45 19.90
N ALA A 26 12.91 12.93 19.01
CA ALA A 26 14.32 12.65 19.31
C ALA A 26 15.06 13.94 19.73
N CYS A 27 14.88 15.04 18.98
CA CYS A 27 15.48 16.34 19.32
C CYS A 27 15.03 16.85 20.69
N ARG A 28 13.72 16.79 20.99
CA ARG A 28 13.18 17.23 22.28
C ARG A 28 13.74 16.43 23.44
N ASP A 29 13.92 15.13 23.23
CA ASP A 29 14.37 14.21 24.27
C ASP A 29 15.91 14.10 24.33
N GLY A 30 16.65 14.93 23.57
CA GLY A 30 18.12 14.91 23.51
C GLY A 30 18.71 13.63 22.90
N ARG A 31 17.91 12.86 22.16
CA ARG A 31 18.31 11.60 21.53
C ARG A 31 18.86 11.83 20.12
N ASN A 32 19.69 10.88 19.66
CA ASN A 32 20.22 10.91 18.31
C ASN A 32 19.09 10.76 17.28
N VAL A 33 18.97 11.72 16.35
CA VAL A 33 18.00 11.67 15.25
C VAL A 33 18.32 10.57 14.23
N GLY A 34 19.58 10.12 14.18
CA GLY A 34 20.06 9.01 13.37
C GLY A 34 20.05 7.67 14.10
N ASP A 35 19.32 7.55 15.20
CA ASP A 35 19.16 6.28 15.93
C ASP A 35 18.67 5.16 14.99
N PRO A 36 19.47 4.11 14.76
CA PRO A 36 19.12 3.01 13.87
C PRO A 36 17.81 2.32 14.24
N ASP A 37 17.49 2.21 15.53
CA ASP A 37 16.28 1.52 15.99
C ASP A 37 15.04 2.33 15.63
N MET A 38 15.09 3.65 15.82
CA MET A 38 14.02 4.57 15.43
C MET A 38 13.78 4.54 13.92
N LEU A 39 14.85 4.59 13.13
CA LEU A 39 14.79 4.55 11.67
C LEU A 39 14.29 3.19 11.16
N HIS A 40 14.69 2.09 11.79
CA HIS A 40 14.23 0.75 11.44
C HIS A 40 12.74 0.56 11.72
N ILE A 41 12.24 1.07 12.87
CA ILE A 41 10.81 1.07 13.18
C ILE A 41 10.03 1.90 12.15
N TYR A 42 10.53 3.07 11.79
CA TYR A 42 9.94 3.92 10.75
C TYR A 42 9.86 3.18 9.41
N GLU A 43 10.98 2.60 8.96
CA GLU A 43 11.06 1.87 7.69
C GLU A 43 10.09 0.69 7.67
N ARG A 44 10.06 -0.11 8.74
CA ARG A 44 9.16 -1.26 8.83
C ARG A 44 7.69 -0.83 8.74
N ARG A 45 7.29 0.25 9.42
CA ARG A 45 5.93 0.79 9.33
C ARG A 45 5.59 1.29 7.93
N LEU A 46 6.52 1.99 7.28
CA LEU A 46 6.36 2.47 5.92
C LEU A 46 6.17 1.30 4.95
N ARG A 47 7.05 0.29 5.02
CA ARG A 47 6.98 -0.91 4.17
C ARG A 47 5.67 -1.67 4.37
N LEU A 48 5.23 -1.88 5.61
CA LEU A 48 3.96 -2.55 5.90
C LEU A 48 2.76 -1.77 5.39
N SER A 49 2.80 -0.44 5.47
CA SER A 49 1.72 0.42 4.97
C SER A 49 1.66 0.44 3.44
N ALA A 50 2.81 0.40 2.77
CA ALA A 50 2.91 0.46 1.31
C ALA A 50 2.80 -0.93 0.62
N ALA A 51 3.10 -2.02 1.34
CA ALA A 51 3.17 -3.38 0.79
C ALA A 51 1.86 -3.87 0.15
N PRO A 52 0.67 -3.71 0.77
CA PRO A 52 -0.58 -4.21 0.17
C PRO A 52 -0.84 -3.60 -1.20
N LEU A 53 -0.68 -2.28 -1.33
CA LEU A 53 -0.91 -1.58 -2.59
C LEU A 53 0.18 -1.89 -3.62
N TYR A 54 1.43 -1.99 -3.19
CA TYR A 54 2.55 -2.38 -4.06
C TYR A 54 2.31 -3.77 -4.67
N HIS A 55 1.95 -4.74 -3.84
CA HIS A 55 1.67 -6.11 -4.30
C HIS A 55 0.42 -6.16 -5.18
N ALA A 56 -0.67 -5.50 -4.78
CA ALA A 56 -1.90 -5.45 -5.59
C ALA A 56 -1.64 -4.88 -6.99
N THR A 57 -0.89 -3.78 -7.07
CA THR A 57 -0.55 -3.13 -8.33
C THR A 57 0.32 -4.02 -9.21
N ASN A 58 1.34 -4.65 -8.64
CA ASN A 58 2.23 -5.55 -9.40
C ASN A 58 1.53 -6.84 -9.84
N ILE A 59 0.63 -7.39 -9.03
CA ILE A 59 -0.22 -8.52 -9.41
C ILE A 59 -1.11 -8.12 -10.59
N LEU A 60 -1.76 -6.95 -10.53
CA LEU A 60 -2.63 -6.47 -11.60
C LEU A 60 -1.87 -6.29 -12.91
N ILE A 61 -0.67 -5.69 -12.86
CA ILE A 61 0.19 -5.53 -14.04
C ILE A 61 0.63 -6.89 -14.58
N GLY A 62 1.07 -7.80 -13.71
CA GLY A 62 1.44 -9.16 -14.11
C GLY A 62 0.27 -9.90 -14.77
N LEU A 63 -0.95 -9.68 -14.27
CA LEU A 63 -2.16 -10.29 -14.80
C LEU A 63 -2.54 -9.74 -16.17
N TYR A 64 -2.31 -8.45 -16.44
CA TYR A 64 -2.77 -7.76 -17.66
C TYR A 64 -1.69 -7.54 -18.73
N SER A 65 -0.41 -7.45 -18.38
CA SER A 65 0.69 -7.24 -19.34
C SER A 65 1.21 -8.53 -19.98
N ARG A 66 0.76 -9.71 -19.52
CA ARG A 66 1.28 -11.00 -19.98
C ARG A 66 0.15 -11.89 -20.52
N ASP A 67 0.28 -12.34 -21.76
CA ASP A 67 -0.72 -13.19 -22.46
C ASP A 67 -0.40 -14.70 -22.39
N HIS A 68 -0.13 -15.22 -21.19
CA HIS A 68 -0.08 -16.68 -20.98
C HIS A 68 -1.41 -17.23 -20.45
N LEU A 69 -1.64 -18.51 -20.71
CA LEU A 69 -2.86 -19.25 -20.38
C LEU A 69 -3.24 -19.14 -18.88
N ALA A 70 -2.24 -19.11 -17.99
CA ALA A 70 -2.42 -18.89 -16.55
C ALA A 70 -3.01 -17.51 -16.21
N ALA A 71 -2.58 -16.44 -16.91
CA ALA A 71 -3.11 -15.09 -16.69
C ALA A 71 -4.57 -14.98 -17.15
N ARG A 72 -4.95 -15.63 -18.27
CA ARG A 72 -6.35 -15.69 -18.74
C ARG A 72 -7.27 -16.43 -17.78
N LEU A 73 -6.82 -17.56 -17.23
CA LEU A 73 -7.55 -18.32 -16.20
C LEU A 73 -7.72 -17.50 -14.92
N ALA A 74 -6.66 -16.84 -14.47
CA ALA A 74 -6.70 -16.00 -13.28
C ALA A 74 -7.63 -14.77 -13.45
N ARG A 75 -7.69 -14.14 -14.63
CA ARG A 75 -8.68 -13.08 -14.94
C ARG A 75 -10.12 -13.60 -14.84
N HIS A 76 -10.40 -14.78 -15.41
CA HIS A 76 -11.75 -15.37 -15.37
C HIS A 76 -12.17 -15.79 -13.96
N LEU A 77 -11.27 -16.42 -13.20
CA LEU A 77 -11.52 -16.82 -11.82
C LEU A 77 -11.67 -15.59 -10.91
N GLY A 78 -10.83 -14.57 -11.09
CA GLY A 78 -10.91 -13.31 -10.35
C GLY A 78 -12.22 -12.57 -10.59
N LEU A 79 -12.69 -12.48 -11.84
CA LEU A 79 -14.00 -11.88 -12.16
C LEU A 79 -15.17 -12.65 -11.56
N ARG A 80 -15.14 -13.99 -11.60
CA ARG A 80 -16.17 -14.83 -10.97
C ARG A 80 -16.17 -14.71 -9.44
N PHE A 81 -15.00 -14.66 -8.82
CA PHE A 81 -14.88 -14.43 -7.37
C PHE A 81 -15.39 -13.04 -6.98
N ALA A 82 -15.03 -12.00 -7.72
CA ALA A 82 -15.51 -10.64 -7.47
C ALA A 82 -17.04 -10.52 -7.57
N GLN A 83 -17.68 -11.31 -8.44
CA GLN A 83 -19.14 -11.38 -8.56
C GLN A 83 -19.82 -12.16 -7.42
N HIS A 84 -19.11 -13.10 -6.79
CA HIS A 84 -19.68 -14.02 -5.77
C HIS A 84 -19.29 -13.70 -4.33
N VAL A 85 -18.42 -12.71 -4.09
CA VAL A 85 -18.10 -12.25 -2.74
C VAL A 85 -18.91 -10.98 -2.42
N PRO A 86 -20.10 -11.10 -1.80
CA PRO A 86 -20.93 -9.95 -1.44
C PRO A 86 -20.21 -8.97 -0.49
N LEU A 87 -19.19 -9.44 0.26
CA LEU A 87 -18.39 -8.63 1.18
C LEU A 87 -17.61 -7.49 0.47
N VAL A 88 -17.14 -7.71 -0.76
CA VAL A 88 -16.41 -6.70 -1.54
C VAL A 88 -17.36 -5.59 -1.99
N ARG A 89 -18.59 -5.96 -2.38
CA ARG A 89 -19.62 -5.02 -2.84
C ARG A 89 -20.09 -4.10 -1.71
N HIS A 90 -20.30 -4.64 -0.51
CA HIS A 90 -20.72 -3.85 0.65
C HIS A 90 -19.59 -2.94 1.20
N GLY A 91 -18.33 -3.38 1.14
CA GLY A 91 -17.18 -2.56 1.55
C GLY A 91 -16.97 -1.34 0.65
N ILE A 92 -17.15 -1.49 -0.67
CA ILE A 92 -17.02 -0.37 -1.62
C ILE A 92 -18.20 0.61 -1.48
N SER A 93 -19.42 0.12 -1.25
CA SER A 93 -20.59 0.97 -1.01
C SER A 93 -20.48 1.78 0.28
N ALA A 94 -19.92 1.21 1.34
CA ALA A 94 -19.71 1.90 2.61
C ALA A 94 -18.66 3.03 2.51
N GLU A 95 -17.62 2.85 1.67
CA GLU A 95 -16.57 3.84 1.48
C GLU A 95 -17.00 5.00 0.56
N LEU A 96 -17.97 4.79 -0.34
CA LEU A 96 -18.52 5.82 -1.23
C LEU A 96 -19.64 6.66 -0.60
N GLN A 97 -20.19 6.22 0.54
CA GLN A 97 -21.25 6.93 1.27
C GLN A 97 -20.73 7.74 2.47
N ARG A 98 -19.40 7.87 2.61
CA ARG A 98 -18.72 8.75 3.55
C ARG A 98 -18.11 9.95 2.83
#